data_AF-A0AAD8ACM7-F1
#
_entry.id   AF-A0AAD8ACM7-F1
#
_cell.length_a   1.000
_cell.length_b   1.000
_cell.length_c   1.000
_cell.angle_alpha   90.00
_cell.angle_beta   90.00
_cell.angle_gamma   90.00
#
_symmetry.space_group_name_H-M   'P 1'
#
loop_
_entity.id
_entity.type
_entity.pdbx_description
1 polymer ?
#
loop_
_entity_poly.entity_id
_entity_poly.type
_entity_poly.pdbx_seq_one_letter_code
_entity_poly.pdbx_strand_id
1 'polypeptide(L)' 'MRNFDDGTSDKQYGHALVAGIDRYPRRVHKRMSKAKIHKRSKIKPFIKVLQRNRLCTSELPIKKSL' A
#
# COMPACT_ATOMS: atom_id res chain seq x y z
N MET A 1 -3.53 -7.79 -5.71
CA MET A 1 -2.10 -8.16 -5.76
C MET A 1 -1.93 -9.12 -6.91
N ARG A 2 -1.29 -8.71 -8.01
CA ARG A 2 -0.96 -9.61 -9.13
C ARG A 2 0.50 -10.03 -8.90
N ASN A 3 0.73 -11.31 -8.71
CA ASN A 3 2.05 -11.90 -8.58
C ASN A 3 2.40 -12.52 -9.94
N PHE A 4 3.55 -12.16 -10.47
CA PHE A 4 4.08 -12.75 -11.71
C PHE A 4 5.25 -13.65 -11.31
N ASP A 5 4.93 -14.91 -11.07
CA ASP A 5 5.86 -15.88 -10.48
C ASP A 5 6.84 -16.46 -11.51
N ASP A 6 6.47 -16.42 -12.80
CA ASP A 6 7.22 -16.99 -13.94
C ASP A 6 8.16 -16.01 -14.66
N GLY A 7 8.21 -14.74 -14.26
CA GLY A 7 9.09 -13.74 -14.88
C GLY A 7 8.58 -13.29 -16.26
N THR A 8 8.41 -11.98 -16.43
CA THR A 8 8.11 -11.37 -17.73
C THR A 8 9.43 -11.10 -18.47
N SER A 9 9.44 -11.07 -19.81
CA SER A 9 10.66 -10.88 -20.63
C SER A 9 11.51 -9.67 -20.22
N ASP A 10 10.90 -8.63 -19.64
CA ASP A 10 11.61 -7.45 -19.15
C ASP A 10 12.32 -7.64 -17.80
N LYS A 11 11.87 -8.59 -16.97
CA LYS A 11 12.43 -8.85 -15.63
C LYS A 11 12.34 -10.35 -15.27
N GLN A 12 13.46 -11.04 -15.38
CA GLN A 12 13.65 -12.47 -15.06
C GLN A 12 13.50 -12.85 -13.57
N TYR A 13 13.21 -11.88 -12.69
CA TYR A 13 12.94 -12.14 -11.28
C TYR A 13 11.44 -12.04 -11.01
N GLY A 14 10.89 -13.02 -10.29
CA GLY A 14 9.49 -12.93 -9.89
C GLY A 14 9.26 -11.70 -9.02
N HIS A 15 8.32 -10.90 -9.47
CA HIS A 15 8.04 -9.57 -8.95
C HIS A 15 6.58 -9.49 -8.53
N ALA A 16 6.35 -8.80 -7.42
CA ALA A 16 5.02 -8.53 -6.90
C ALA A 16 4.68 -7.07 -7.17
N LEU A 17 3.48 -6.84 -7.71
CA LEU A 17 2.91 -5.51 -7.75
C LEU A 17 2.27 -5.21 -6.39
N VAL A 18 2.92 -4.35 -5.61
CA VAL A 18 2.48 -3.96 -4.27
C VAL A 18 1.82 -2.59 -4.35
N ALA A 19 0.57 -2.53 -3.89
CA ALA A 19 -0.13 -1.30 -3.60
C ALA A 19 -0.08 -1.05 -2.09
N GLY A 20 0.36 0.15 -1.70
CA GLY A 20 0.48 0.53 -0.29
C GLY A 20 0.01 1.95 -0.04
N ILE A 21 -0.13 2.30 1.23
CA ILE A 21 -0.47 3.64 1.69
C ILE A 21 0.81 4.30 2.23
N ASP A 22 1.28 5.36 1.58
CA ASP A 22 2.50 6.12 1.98
C ASP A 22 2.17 7.01 3.18
N ARG A 23 1.00 7.68 3.10
CA ARG A 23 0.51 8.55 4.15
C ARG A 23 -0.82 8.05 4.68
N TYR A 24 -0.78 7.51 5.89
CA TYR A 24 -1.97 7.13 6.64
C TYR A 24 -2.76 8.37 7.08
N PRO A 25 -4.09 8.26 7.17
CA PRO A 25 -4.92 9.31 7.74
C PRO A 25 -4.50 9.57 9.19
N ARG A 26 -4.34 10.84 9.55
CA ARG A 26 -3.96 11.23 10.92
C ARG A 26 -5.22 11.36 11.78
N ARG A 27 -5.12 11.03 13.07
CA ARG A 27 -6.23 11.16 14.02
C ARG A 27 -6.85 12.57 13.98
N VAL A 28 -8.17 12.60 13.92
CA VAL A 28 -8.99 13.82 13.91
C VAL A 28 -9.72 13.97 15.26
N HIS A 29 -9.81 15.20 15.77
CA HIS A 29 -10.61 15.54 16.96
C HIS A 29 -11.73 16.50 16.58
N LYS A 30 -12.87 16.44 17.29
CA LYS A 30 -14.09 17.22 17.00
C LYS A 30 -13.88 18.74 16.98
N ARG A 31 -12.87 19.25 17.69
CA ARG A 31 -12.52 20.69 17.77
C ARG A 31 -11.77 21.21 16.53
N MET A 32 -11.39 20.36 15.57
CA MET A 32 -10.63 20.78 14.40
C MET A 32 -11.51 21.49 13.37
N SER A 33 -10.94 22.50 12.69
CA SER A 33 -11.60 23.15 11.57
C SER A 33 -11.72 22.21 10.36
N LYS A 34 -12.78 22.37 9.57
CA LYS A 34 -13.06 21.53 8.38
C LYS A 34 -11.86 21.44 7.43
N ALA A 35 -11.13 22.54 7.24
CA ALA A 35 -9.92 22.58 6.41
C ALA A 35 -8.78 21.70 6.95
N LYS A 36 -8.58 21.66 8.28
CA LYS A 36 -7.58 20.78 8.92
C LYS A 36 -7.99 19.32 8.85
N ILE A 37 -9.29 19.02 8.97
CA ILE A 37 -9.83 17.67 8.82
C ILE A 37 -9.56 17.15 7.41
N HIS A 38 -9.91 17.92 6.39
CA HIS A 38 -9.68 17.54 4.99
C HIS A 38 -8.20 17.25 4.69
N LYS A 39 -7.28 18.08 5.21
CA LYS A 39 -5.83 17.88 5.05
C LYS A 39 -5.32 16.62 5.76
N ARG A 40 -5.89 16.24 6.90
CA ARG A 40 -5.48 15.06 7.69
C ARG A 40 -6.07 13.74 7.18
N SER A 41 -7.21 13.79 6.51
CA SER A 41 -7.86 12.61 5.92
C SER A 41 -7.35 12.26 4.52
N LYS A 42 -6.54 13.12 3.89
CA LYS A 42 -5.98 12.84 2.56
C LYS A 42 -4.97 11.68 2.63
N ILE A 43 -5.33 10.57 2.01
CA ILE A 43 -4.49 9.39 1.83
C ILE A 43 -3.61 9.60 0.59
N LYS A 44 -2.33 9.23 0.69
CA LYS A 44 -1.42 9.18 -0.46
C LYS A 44 -1.10 7.71 -0.77
N PRO A 45 -1.79 7.08 -1.74
CA PRO A 45 -1.47 5.71 -2.15
C PRO A 45 -0.20 5.71 -3.01
N PHE A 46 0.49 4.56 -3.05
CA PHE A 46 1.59 4.31 -3.97
C PHE A 46 1.47 2.92 -4.58
N ILE A 47 2.01 2.78 -5.79
CA ILE A 47 2.15 1.51 -6.49
C ILE A 47 3.64 1.33 -6.76
N LYS A 48 4.20 0.21 -6.30
CA LYS A 48 5.60 -0.15 -6.55
C LYS A 48 5.68 -1.59 -7.02
N VAL A 49 6.52 -1.82 -8.03
CA VAL A 49 6.93 -3.17 -8.42
C VAL A 49 8.13 -3.54 -7.56
N LEU A 50 7.98 -4.54 -6.70
CA LEU A 50 9.03 -4.99 -5.80
C LEU A 50 9.42 -6.43 -6.15
N GLN A 51 10.70 -6.74 -6.07
CA GLN A 51 11.19 -8.11 -6.17
C GLN A 51 10.77 -8.89 -4.93
N ARG A 52 10.31 -10.13 -5.10
CA ARG A 52 9.76 -10.98 -4.02
C ARG A 52 10.67 -11.04 -2.77
N ASN A 53 11.99 -11.03 -2.95
CA ASN A 53 12.97 -11.12 -1.86
C ASN A 53 13.03 -9.89 -0.92
N ARG A 54 12.45 -8.73 -1.31
CA ARG A 54 12.43 -7.51 -0.48
C ARG A 54 11.08 -7.29 0.23
N LEU A 55 10.20 -8.28 0.20
CA LEU A 55 8.94 -8.25 0.93
C LEU A 55 9.19 -8.78 2.34
N CYS A 56 9.10 -7.91 3.35
CA CYS A 56 8.87 -8.39 4.72
C CYS A 56 7.46 -8.96 4.76
N THR A 57 7.33 -10.27 4.98
CA THR A 57 6.04 -10.95 5.19
C THR A 57 5.42 -10.41 6.48
N SER A 58 4.51 -9.45 6.38
CA SER A 58 3.71 -9.03 7.52
C SER A 58 2.69 -10.14 7.81
N GLU A 59 2.84 -10.83 8.94
CA GLU A 59 1.97 -11.93 9.38
C GLU A 59 0.54 -11.50 9.78
N LEU A 60 0.15 -10.25 9.51
CA LEU A 60 -1.21 -9.80 9.77
C LEU A 60 -2.13 -10.24 8.63
N PRO A 61 -3.12 -11.12 8.87
CA PRO A 61 -4.15 -11.39 7.88
C PRO A 61 -5.02 -10.15 7.76
N ILE A 62 -4.70 -9.29 6.80
CA ILE A 62 -5.65 -8.28 6.32
C ILE A 62 -6.81 -9.10 5.76
N LYS A 63 -7.90 -9.21 6.55
CA LYS A 63 -9.12 -9.92 6.17
C LYS A 63 -9.46 -9.51 4.75
N LYS A 64 -9.38 -10.46 3.81
CA LYS A 64 -9.94 -10.30 2.48
C LYS A 64 -11.45 -10.19 2.69
N SER A 65 -11.95 -8.96 2.75
CA SER A 65 -13.37 -8.70 2.53
C SER A 65 -13.61 -9.06 1.06
N LEU A 66 -14.13 -10.26 0.85
CA LEU A 66 -15.11 -10.50 -0.21
C LEU A 66 -16.42 -9.79 0.18
#